data_AF-A0A957MAC3-F1
#
_entry.id   AF-A0A957MAC3-F1
#
_cell.length_a   1.000
_cell.length_b   1.000
_cell.length_c   1.000
_cell.angle_alpha   90.00
_cell.angle_beta   90.00
_cell.angle_gamma   90.00
#
_symmetry.space_group_name_H-M   'P 1'
#
loop_
_entity.id
_entity.type
_entity.pdbx_description
1 polymer ?
#
loop_
_entity_poly.entity_id
_entity_poly.type
_entity_poly.pdbx_seq_one_letter_code
_entity_poly.pdbx_strand_id
1 'polypeptide(L)'
;LVAEFEIRSERSTLVDAHIRVRVSLVDGSMLEFSEYVTRTADGQIDVVVYSYHWESAAQQLICRWDNVPHFPGLPGFPHHFHDGRTQQVAPGQPMTIFSVLDKIREILSQ
;
A
#
# COMPACT_ATOMS: atom_id res chain seq x y z
N LEU A 1 -13.68 5.37 -7.08
CA LEU A 1 -12.80 5.39 -5.88
C LEU A 1 -11.67 6.38 -6.09
N VAL A 2 -10.80 6.17 -7.09
CA VAL A 2 -9.74 7.13 -7.43
C VAL A 2 -10.32 8.33 -8.17
N ALA A 3 -9.96 9.54 -7.74
CA ALA A 3 -10.29 10.79 -8.41
C ALA A 3 -9.13 11.27 -9.29
N GLU A 4 -7.90 11.23 -8.76
CA GLU A 4 -6.67 11.61 -9.46
C GLU A 4 -5.49 10.78 -8.93
N PHE A 5 -4.41 10.71 -9.70
CA PHE A 5 -3.13 10.22 -9.21
C PHE A 5 -1.96 10.99 -9.81
N GLU A 6 -0.86 11.03 -9.07
CA GLU A 6 0.40 11.64 -9.46
C GLU A 6 1.55 10.64 -9.22
N ILE A 7 2.28 10.31 -10.28
CA ILE A 7 3.51 9.53 -10.17
C ILE A 7 4.61 10.46 -9.64
N ARG A 8 5.07 10.19 -8.42
CA ARG A 8 6.14 10.96 -7.75
C ARG A 8 7.52 10.54 -8.22
N SER A 9 7.70 9.24 -8.46
CA SER A 9 8.92 8.68 -9.01
C SER A 9 8.64 7.33 -9.64
N GLU A 10 9.30 7.03 -10.74
CA GLU A 10 9.29 5.71 -11.35
C GLU A 10 10.67 5.34 -11.87
N ARG A 11 10.99 4.05 -11.77
CA ARG A 11 12.13 3.41 -12.43
C ARG A 11 11.68 2.05 -12.89
N SER A 12 12.07 1.65 -14.10
CA SER A 12 11.84 0.30 -14.60
C SER A 12 13.06 -0.24 -15.33
N THR A 13 13.20 -1.56 -15.29
CA THR A 13 14.13 -2.35 -16.09
C THR A 13 13.38 -3.49 -16.78
N LEU A 14 14.10 -4.41 -17.40
CA LEU A 14 13.50 -5.62 -17.99
C LEU A 14 12.96 -6.60 -16.92
N VAL A 15 13.47 -6.54 -15.69
CA VAL A 15 13.23 -7.55 -14.66
C VAL A 15 12.61 -7.00 -13.38
N ASP A 16 12.61 -5.68 -13.19
CA ASP A 16 12.08 -5.04 -12.00
C ASP A 16 11.56 -3.62 -12.28
N ALA A 17 10.81 -3.08 -11.33
CA ALA A 17 10.44 -1.68 -11.29
C ALA A 17 10.23 -1.19 -9.86
N HIS A 18 10.36 0.12 -9.67
CA HIS A 18 10.01 0.82 -8.44
C HIS A 18 9.13 2.02 -8.80
N ILE A 19 8.00 2.17 -8.13
CA ILE A 19 7.09 3.29 -8.33
C ILE A 19 6.69 3.89 -6.98
N ARG A 20 6.53 5.22 -6.96
CA ARG A 20 5.87 5.96 -5.88
C ARG A 20 4.78 6.82 -6.45
N VAL A 21 3.59 6.72 -5.88
CA VAL A 21 2.38 7.40 -6.39
C VAL A 21 1.62 8.01 -5.23
N ARG A 22 1.07 9.20 -5.47
CA ARG A 22 0.07 9.83 -4.63
C ARG A 22 -1.29 9.73 -5.31
N VAL A 23 -2.32 9.30 -4.59
CA VAL A 23 -3.66 9.03 -5.13
C VAL A 23 -4.70 9.80 -4.32
N SER A 24 -5.36 10.74 -4.98
CA SER A 24 -6.49 11.48 -4.43
C SER A 24 -7.77 10.64 -4.61
N LEU A 25 -8.50 10.39 -3.52
CA LEU A 25 -9.72 9.58 -3.52
C LEU A 25 -10.97 10.47 -3.55
N VAL A 26 -12.10 9.92 -4.03
CA VAL A 26 -13.35 10.68 -4.24
C VAL A 26 -13.98 11.23 -2.95
N ASP A 27 -13.65 10.68 -1.79
CA ASP A 27 -14.09 11.16 -0.47
C ASP A 27 -13.17 12.26 0.11
N GLY A 28 -12.14 12.66 -0.64
CA GLY A 28 -11.13 13.62 -0.23
C GLY A 28 -9.99 13.03 0.61
N SER A 29 -10.03 11.72 0.92
CA SER A 29 -8.89 11.03 1.54
C SER A 29 -7.74 10.81 0.53
N MET A 30 -6.56 10.49 1.04
CA MET A 30 -5.34 10.41 0.24
C MET A 30 -4.59 9.11 0.51
N LEU A 31 -4.22 8.39 -0.54
CA LEU A 31 -3.35 7.22 -0.47
C LEU A 31 -2.00 7.56 -1.11
N GLU A 32 -0.93 7.54 -0.32
CA GLU A 32 0.45 7.56 -0.83
C GLU A 32 1.03 6.16 -0.75
N PHE A 33 1.65 5.68 -1.82
CA PHE A 33 2.26 4.36 -1.81
C PHE A 33 3.58 4.27 -2.58
N SER A 34 4.33 3.23 -2.25
CA SER A 34 5.54 2.80 -2.92
C SER A 34 5.43 1.30 -3.17
N GLU A 35 5.73 0.84 -4.37
CA GLU A 35 5.85 -0.58 -4.72
C GLU A 35 7.16 -0.83 -5.46
N TYR A 36 7.95 -1.80 -4.98
CA TYR A 36 9.00 -2.44 -5.74
C TYR A 36 8.48 -3.79 -6.24
N VAL A 37 8.58 -3.99 -7.54
CA VAL A 37 8.05 -5.19 -8.21
C VAL A 37 9.13 -5.88 -9.01
N THR A 38 9.02 -7.20 -9.14
CA THR A 38 9.87 -8.03 -10.01
C THR A 38 9.04 -8.76 -11.03
N ARG A 39 9.64 -9.05 -12.19
CA ARG A 39 9.07 -9.91 -13.21
C ARG A 39 9.48 -11.35 -12.94
N THR A 40 8.50 -12.24 -12.78
CA THR A 40 8.73 -13.68 -12.61
C THR A 40 9.08 -14.35 -13.94
N ALA A 41 9.57 -15.59 -13.89
CA ALA A 41 9.99 -16.34 -15.08
C ALA A 41 8.85 -16.61 -16.07
N ASP A 42 7.60 -16.73 -15.59
CA ASP A 42 6.38 -16.85 -16.39
C ASP A 42 5.79 -15.49 -16.82
N GLY A 43 6.51 -14.40 -16.55
CA GLY A 43 6.19 -13.05 -17.03
C GLY A 43 5.16 -12.30 -16.20
N GLN A 44 4.78 -12.80 -15.02
CA GLN A 44 3.94 -12.09 -14.06
C GLN A 44 4.73 -11.01 -13.31
N ILE A 45 4.01 -10.08 -12.69
CA ILE A 45 4.58 -9.05 -11.83
C ILE A 45 4.27 -9.41 -10.39
N ASP A 46 5.31 -9.51 -9.57
CA ASP A 46 5.23 -9.79 -8.14
C ASP A 46 5.62 -8.54 -7.34
N VAL A 47 4.83 -8.19 -6.31
CA VAL A 47 5.09 -7.03 -5.44
C VAL A 47 5.94 -7.49 -4.25
N VAL A 48 7.21 -7.10 -4.25
CA VAL A 48 8.21 -7.64 -3.31
C VAL A 48 8.43 -6.73 -2.11
N VAL A 49 8.39 -5.42 -2.32
CA VAL A 49 8.46 -4.42 -1.24
C VAL A 49 7.35 -3.41 -1.44
N TYR A 50 6.64 -3.07 -0.39
CA TYR A 50 5.58 -2.09 -0.47
C TYR A 50 5.42 -1.29 0.81
N SER A 51 4.86 -0.10 0.65
CA SER A 51 4.32 0.70 1.74
C SER A 51 3.11 1.46 1.21
N TYR A 52 2.00 1.41 1.93
CA TYR A 52 0.79 2.15 1.64
C TYR A 52 0.41 2.97 2.87
N HIS A 53 0.21 4.26 2.70
CA HIS A 53 -0.18 5.19 3.75
C HIS A 53 -1.48 5.85 3.34
N TRP A 54 -2.56 5.53 4.06
CA TRP A 54 -3.87 6.10 3.82
C TRP A 54 -4.24 7.08 4.93
N GLU A 55 -4.56 8.31 4.56
CA GLU A 55 -4.90 9.40 5.45
C GLU A 55 -6.20 10.10 5.05
N SER A 56 -6.90 10.64 6.03
CA SER A 56 -8.15 11.38 5.82
C SER A 56 -7.90 12.73 5.15
N ALA A 57 -8.98 13.39 4.70
CA ALA A 57 -8.91 14.76 4.18
C ALA A 57 -8.29 15.78 5.18
N ALA A 58 -8.31 15.46 6.48
CA ALA A 58 -7.68 16.25 7.53
C ALA A 58 -6.20 15.85 7.80
N GLN A 59 -5.59 15.09 6.89
CA GLN A 59 -4.21 14.57 7.00
C GLN A 59 -3.97 13.77 8.29
N GLN A 60 -5.02 13.10 8.78
CA GLN A 60 -4.91 12.18 9.91
C GLN A 60 -4.75 10.76 9.37
N LEU A 61 -3.77 10.03 9.89
CA LEU A 61 -3.54 8.66 9.50
C LEU A 61 -4.79 7.80 9.77
N ILE A 62 -5.30 7.14 8.73
CA ILE A 62 -6.35 6.13 8.85
C ILE A 62 -5.66 4.79 9.13
N CYS A 63 -4.76 4.37 8.24
CA CYS A 63 -3.95 3.17 8.43
C CYS A 63 -2.78 3.07 7.44
N ARG A 64 -1.87 2.13 7.72
CA ARG A 64 -0.76 1.78 6.82
C ARG A 64 -0.67 0.28 6.61
N TRP A 65 -0.31 -0.13 5.41
CA TRP A 65 0.10 -1.50 5.10
C TRP A 65 1.57 -1.47 4.66
N ASP A 66 2.40 -2.34 5.24
CA ASP A 66 3.84 -2.34 5.00
C ASP A 66 4.38 -3.77 5.11
N ASN A 67 5.52 -4.04 4.46
CA ASN A 67 6.23 -5.32 4.56
C ASN A 67 7.73 -5.19 4.88
N VAL A 68 8.17 -4.04 5.38
CA VAL A 68 9.52 -3.88 5.91
C VAL A 68 9.69 -4.76 7.16
N PRO A 69 10.85 -5.45 7.30
CA PRO A 69 11.47 -6.15 8.43
C PRO A 69 11.00 -6.14 9.89
N HIS A 70 10.08 -5.28 10.31
CA HIS A 70 10.08 -4.72 11.67
C HIS A 70 9.61 -5.67 12.76
N PHE A 71 8.70 -6.61 12.46
CA PHE A 71 7.95 -7.36 13.47
C PHE A 71 8.01 -8.89 13.28
N PRO A 72 9.19 -9.53 13.48
CA PRO A 72 9.41 -10.96 13.19
C PRO A 72 8.50 -11.94 13.96
N GLY A 73 7.91 -11.51 15.08
CA GLY A 73 6.98 -12.32 15.87
C GLY A 73 5.52 -12.29 15.42
N LEU A 74 5.15 -11.44 14.44
CA LEU A 74 3.77 -11.38 13.97
C LEU A 74 3.47 -12.51 12.98
N PRO A 75 2.32 -13.18 13.11
CA PRO A 75 1.79 -14.01 12.02
C PRO A 75 1.76 -13.22 10.70
N GLY A 76 2.18 -13.86 9.61
CA GLY A 76 2.23 -13.21 8.31
C GLY A 76 3.44 -12.30 8.09
N PHE A 77 4.47 -12.35 8.95
CA PHE A 77 5.73 -11.63 8.73
C PHE A 77 6.28 -11.82 7.30
N PRO A 78 6.76 -10.75 6.62
CA PRO A 78 6.99 -9.40 7.14
C PRO A 78 5.79 -8.45 7.04
N HIS A 79 4.66 -8.95 6.55
CA HIS A 79 3.47 -8.16 6.28
C HIS A 79 2.80 -7.73 7.59
N HIS A 80 2.53 -6.44 7.71
CA HIS A 80 1.88 -5.89 8.88
C HIS A 80 1.03 -4.68 8.53
N PHE A 81 0.10 -4.37 9.44
CA PHE A 81 -0.86 -3.29 9.34
C PHE A 81 -0.72 -2.37 10.54
N HIS A 82 -0.68 -1.06 10.31
CA HIS A 82 -0.72 -0.04 11.37
C HIS A 82 -2.11 0.60 11.40
N ASP A 83 -2.78 0.54 12.54
CA ASP A 83 -4.06 1.22 12.76
C ASP A 83 -3.79 2.67 13.22
N GLY A 84 -4.21 3.65 12.42
CA GLY A 84 -4.00 5.07 12.73
C GLY A 84 -4.80 5.57 13.93
N ARG A 85 -5.93 4.93 14.27
CA ARG A 85 -6.75 5.29 15.42
C ARG A 85 -6.16 4.75 16.73
N THR A 86 -5.72 3.50 16.73
CA THR A 86 -5.22 2.84 17.96
C THR A 86 -3.70 2.91 18.12
N GLN A 87 -2.97 3.28 17.06
CA GLN A 87 -1.50 3.24 16.99
C GLN A 87 -0.92 1.84 17.23
N GLN A 88 -1.74 0.80 17.04
CA GLN A 88 -1.33 -0.59 17.19
C GLN A 88 -0.90 -1.18 15.86
N VAL A 89 0.00 -2.17 15.94
CA VAL A 89 0.43 -2.98 14.81
C VAL A 89 -0.26 -4.34 14.87
N ALA A 90 -0.85 -4.75 13.75
CA ALA A 90 -1.52 -6.03 13.60
C ALA A 90 -0.83 -6.89 12.52
N PRO A 91 -0.99 -8.23 12.59
CA PRO A 91 -0.66 -9.16 11.51
C PRO A 91 -1.20 -8.70 10.16
N GLY A 92 -0.38 -8.84 9.12
CA GLY A 92 -0.76 -8.53 7.75
C GLY A 92 -0.72 -9.75 6.84
N GLN A 93 -1.06 -9.51 5.58
CA GLN A 93 -0.90 -10.43 4.46
C GLN A 93 -0.24 -9.68 3.31
N PRO A 94 0.32 -10.35 2.29
CA PRO A 94 0.82 -9.69 1.09
C PRO A 94 -0.22 -8.74 0.49
N MET A 95 0.20 -7.53 0.14
CA MET A 95 -0.66 -6.49 -0.42
C MET A 95 -0.14 -5.99 -1.76
N THR A 96 -1.06 -5.66 -2.66
CA THR A 96 -0.83 -4.93 -3.91
C THR A 96 -1.70 -3.68 -3.91
N ILE A 97 -1.43 -2.72 -4.78
CA ILE A 97 -2.26 -1.53 -4.93
C ILE A 97 -3.73 -1.91 -5.20
N PHE A 98 -3.98 -2.98 -5.95
CA PHE A 98 -5.33 -3.46 -6.22
C PHE A 98 -6.04 -3.94 -4.94
N SER A 99 -5.38 -4.77 -4.12
CA SER A 99 -6.00 -5.26 -2.88
C SER A 99 -6.15 -4.15 -1.83
N VAL A 100 -5.29 -3.14 -1.83
CA VAL A 100 -5.44 -1.94 -0.98
C VAL A 100 -6.63 -1.10 -1.44
N LEU A 101 -6.78 -0.84 -2.73
CA LEU A 101 -7.92 -0.09 -3.27
C LEU A 101 -9.25 -0.80 -3.02
N ASP A 102 -9.28 -2.13 -3.10
CA ASP A 102 -10.47 -2.91 -2.75
C ASP A 102 -10.81 -2.78 -1.27
N LYS A 103 -9.83 -2.90 -0.36
CA LYS A 103 -10.05 -2.66 1.08
C LYS A 103 -10.55 -1.25 1.39
N ILE A 104 -9.99 -0.24 0.74
CA ILE A 104 -10.44 1.15 0.90
C ILE A 104 -11.90 1.28 0.44
N ARG A 105 -12.25 0.68 -0.71
CA ARG A 105 -13.62 0.68 -1.20
C ARG A 105 -14.58 0.05 -0.20
N GLU A 106 -14.22 -1.10 0.37
CA GLU A 106 -15.02 -1.78 1.38
C GLU A 106 -15.24 -0.90 2.61
N ILE A 107 -14.19 -0.27 3.13
CA ILE A 107 -14.26 0.61 4.31
C ILE A 107 -15.14 1.83 4.04
N LEU A 108 -15.01 2.46 2.87
CA LEU A 108 -15.82 3.65 2.51
C LEU A 108 -17.28 3.32 2.17
N SER A 109 -17.62 2.05 1.95
CA SER A 109 -18.99 1.61 1.65
C SER A 109 -19.81 1.25 2.89
N GLN A 110 -19.18 1.26 4.08
CA GLN A 110 -19.82 1.03 5.38
C GLN A 110 -20.27 2.34 6.03
#